data_AF-A0A8D2ML07-F1
#
_entry.id   AF-A0A8D2ML07-F1
#
_cell.length_a   1.000
_cell.length_b   1.000
_cell.length_c   1.000
_cell.angle_alpha   90.00
_cell.angle_beta   90.00
_cell.angle_gamma   90.00
#
_symmetry.space_group_name_H-M   'P 1'
#
loop_
_entity.id
_entity.type
_entity.pdbx_description
1 polymer ?
#
loop_
_entity_poly.entity_id
_entity_poly.type
_entity_poly.pdbx_seq_one_letter_code
_entity_poly.pdbx_strand_id
1 'polypeptide(L)'
;MPGCFKKTLFALASLISFVSFILIVVAMGIPKWMTGKILCKTGADLVNATDPELVKFIGEIYYGLFRGGKIRQCGLGGRRSKFTSAFVVLGVTSFMAAVKLHHLTERIANFRENVFRFVILEERFEDCFWICVASATAHAVNLLLIAISEIHFPKIKTKTEEVNVTAEDIMY
;
A
#
# COMPACT_ATOMS: atom_id res chain seq x y z
N MET A 1 -10.86 37.43 -14.03
CA MET A 1 -11.47 36.14 -13.60
C MET A 1 -10.67 35.01 -14.20
N PRO A 2 -10.36 33.91 -13.48
CA PRO A 2 -9.68 32.77 -14.09
C PRO A 2 -10.56 32.25 -15.24
N GLY A 3 -9.96 32.08 -16.43
CA GLY A 3 -10.67 31.56 -17.61
C GLY A 3 -11.27 30.19 -17.33
N CYS A 4 -12.30 29.80 -18.09
CA CYS A 4 -12.99 28.51 -17.97
C CYS A 4 -11.99 27.34 -17.90
N PHE A 5 -10.93 27.39 -18.71
CA PHE A 5 -9.84 26.43 -18.74
C PHE A 5 -9.19 26.18 -17.36
N LYS A 6 -8.89 27.24 -16.58
CA LYS A 6 -8.27 27.07 -15.26
C LYS A 6 -9.23 26.40 -14.27
N LYS A 7 -10.52 26.75 -14.32
CA LYS A 7 -11.54 26.15 -13.44
C LYS A 7 -11.71 24.66 -13.73
N THR A 8 -11.77 24.28 -15.01
CA THR A 8 -11.87 22.87 -15.41
C THR A 8 -10.63 22.07 -15.00
N LEU A 9 -9.43 22.64 -15.16
CA LEU A 9 -8.18 21.99 -14.75
C LEU A 9 -8.13 21.76 -13.23
N PHE A 10 -8.57 22.72 -12.42
CA PHE A 10 -8.68 22.55 -10.97
C PHE A 10 -9.69 21.50 -10.54
N ALA A 11 -10.86 21.49 -11.17
CA ALA A 11 -11.88 20.47 -10.89
C ALA A 11 -11.36 19.07 -11.21
N LEU A 12 -10.67 18.91 -12.35
CA LEU A 12 -10.03 17.66 -12.73
C LEU A 12 -8.91 17.26 -11.77
N ALA A 13 -8.02 18.19 -11.41
CA ALA A 13 -6.94 17.93 -10.46
C ALA A 13 -7.49 17.52 -9.08
N SER A 14 -8.55 18.19 -8.59
CA SER A 14 -9.22 17.82 -7.34
C SER A 14 -9.81 16.41 -7.40
N LEU A 15 -10.52 16.09 -8.49
CA LEU A 15 -11.11 14.76 -8.71
C LEU A 15 -10.04 13.66 -8.77
N ILE A 16 -8.95 13.89 -9.52
CA ILE A 16 -7.82 12.96 -9.64
C ILE A 16 -7.19 12.73 -8.27
N SER A 17 -6.97 13.79 -7.48
CA SER A 17 -6.44 13.67 -6.12
C SER A 17 -7.35 12.83 -5.23
N PHE A 18 -8.66 13.08 -5.26
CA PHE A 18 -9.64 12.38 -4.43
C PHE A 18 -9.73 10.90 -4.81
N VAL A 19 -9.82 10.58 -6.10
CA VAL A 19 -9.85 9.20 -6.60
C VAL A 19 -8.56 8.48 -6.25
N SER A 20 -7.41 9.10 -6.46
CA SER A 20 -6.10 8.51 -6.13
C SER A 20 -6.00 8.22 -4.64
N PHE A 21 -6.47 9.14 -3.78
CA PHE A 21 -6.48 8.94 -2.33
C PHE A 21 -7.34 7.73 -1.92
N ILE A 22 -8.55 7.61 -2.47
CA ILE A 22 -9.43 6.46 -2.22
C ILE A 22 -8.76 5.16 -2.64
N LEU A 23 -8.18 5.12 -3.84
CA LEU A 23 -7.50 3.93 -4.35
C LEU A 23 -6.31 3.52 -3.47
N ILE A 24 -5.53 4.47 -2.96
CA ILE A 24 -4.44 4.20 -2.02
C ILE A 24 -4.98 3.57 -0.74
N VAL A 25 -6.01 4.16 -0.12
CA VAL A 25 -6.58 3.64 1.13
C VAL A 25 -7.13 2.23 0.94
N VAL A 26 -7.86 1.98 -0.14
CA VAL A 26 -8.41 0.66 -0.46
C VAL A 26 -7.27 -0.34 -0.71
N ALA A 27 -6.28 0.03 -1.54
CA ALA A 27 -5.16 -0.84 -1.85
C ALA A 27 -4.38 -1.23 -0.58
N MET A 28 -4.09 -0.27 0.31
CA MET A 28 -3.41 -0.52 1.60
C MET A 28 -4.19 -1.46 2.52
N GLY A 29 -5.52 -1.47 2.44
CA GLY A 29 -6.38 -2.37 3.22
C GLY A 29 -6.36 -3.83 2.74
N ILE A 30 -5.95 -4.08 1.50
CA ILE A 30 -6.00 -5.42 0.91
C ILE A 30 -4.74 -6.22 1.28
N PRO A 31 -4.89 -7.43 1.88
CA PRO A 31 -3.76 -8.24 2.34
C PRO A 31 -3.07 -9.05 1.23
N LYS A 32 -3.13 -8.60 -0.03
CA LYS A 32 -2.60 -9.28 -1.22
C LYS A 32 -1.82 -8.30 -2.08
N TRP A 33 -0.71 -7.80 -1.58
CA TRP A 33 0.22 -7.00 -2.39
C TRP A 33 1.24 -7.88 -3.09
N MET A 34 1.63 -8.96 -2.41
CA MET A 34 2.54 -9.95 -2.94
C MET A 34 2.06 -11.34 -2.57
N THR A 35 2.19 -12.26 -3.53
CA THR A 35 2.00 -13.69 -3.38
C THR A 35 3.28 -14.42 -3.74
N GLY A 36 3.50 -15.59 -3.15
CA GLY A 36 4.68 -16.37 -3.44
C GLY A 36 4.54 -17.84 -3.06
N LYS A 37 5.45 -18.64 -3.59
CA LYS A 37 5.56 -20.07 -3.30
C LYS A 37 6.72 -20.30 -2.34
N ILE A 38 6.48 -21.08 -1.29
CA ILE A 38 7.48 -21.41 -0.27
C ILE A 38 7.73 -22.92 -0.24
N LEU A 39 8.98 -23.34 -0.33
CA LEU A 39 9.36 -24.74 -0.21
C LEU A 39 9.74 -25.07 1.24
N CYS A 40 9.14 -26.09 1.82
CA CYS A 40 9.57 -26.68 3.09
C CYS A 40 10.86 -27.49 2.88
N LYS A 41 12.00 -26.82 2.84
CA LYS A 41 13.32 -27.42 2.53
C LYS A 41 13.68 -28.55 3.50
N THR A 42 13.53 -28.31 4.80
CA THR A 42 13.79 -29.35 5.82
C THR A 42 12.93 -30.60 5.61
N GLY A 43 11.66 -30.45 5.22
CA GLY A 43 10.76 -31.57 4.96
C GLY A 43 11.13 -32.35 3.69
N ALA A 44 11.47 -31.62 2.62
CA ALA A 44 11.92 -32.22 1.36
C ALA A 44 13.25 -32.98 1.54
N ASP A 45 14.21 -32.39 2.25
CA ASP A 45 15.53 -32.99 2.51
C ASP A 45 15.41 -34.25 3.39
N LEU A 46 14.47 -34.28 4.34
CA LEU A 46 14.27 -35.42 5.25
C LEU A 46 13.85 -36.70 4.52
N VAL A 47 13.07 -36.58 3.45
CA VAL A 47 12.62 -37.72 2.64
C VAL A 47 13.41 -37.87 1.35
N ASN A 48 14.43 -37.02 1.12
CA ASN A 48 15.17 -36.93 -0.14
C ASN A 48 14.24 -36.81 -1.36
N ALA A 49 13.28 -35.88 -1.27
CA ALA A 49 12.28 -35.65 -2.31
C ALA A 49 12.93 -35.19 -3.62
N THR A 50 12.45 -35.74 -4.73
CA THR A 50 12.83 -35.31 -6.09
C THR A 50 11.83 -34.31 -6.65
N ASP A 51 12.15 -33.62 -7.74
CA ASP A 51 11.31 -32.58 -8.36
C ASP A 51 9.80 -32.93 -8.50
N PRO A 52 9.38 -34.14 -8.93
CA PRO A 52 7.95 -34.47 -9.00
C PRO A 52 7.28 -34.55 -7.61
N GLU A 53 8.03 -34.81 -6.55
CA GLU A 53 7.53 -34.91 -5.18
C GLU A 53 7.60 -33.59 -4.41
N LEU A 54 8.45 -32.66 -4.84
CA LEU A 54 8.61 -31.33 -4.22
C LEU A 54 7.29 -30.57 -4.15
N VAL A 55 6.37 -30.78 -5.09
CA VAL A 55 5.05 -30.13 -5.11
C VAL A 55 4.27 -30.36 -3.80
N LYS A 56 4.47 -31.47 -3.10
CA LYS A 56 3.83 -31.77 -1.80
C LYS A 56 4.43 -30.98 -0.63
N PHE A 57 5.56 -30.32 -0.85
CA PHE A 57 6.28 -29.48 0.11
C PHE A 57 6.20 -27.99 -0.25
N ILE A 58 5.47 -27.63 -1.32
CA ILE A 58 5.26 -26.25 -1.73
C ILE A 58 4.02 -25.71 -1.05
N GLY A 59 4.25 -24.73 -0.17
CA GLY A 59 3.25 -23.88 0.41
C GLY A 59 3.09 -22.55 -0.33
N GLU A 60 2.19 -21.73 0.18
CA GLU A 60 1.91 -20.40 -0.34
C GLU A 60 2.11 -19.34 0.74
N ILE A 61 2.59 -18.18 0.36
CA ILE A 61 2.68 -16.99 1.21
C ILE A 61 1.98 -15.83 0.50
N TYR A 62 1.24 -15.03 1.26
CA TYR A 62 0.63 -13.82 0.75
C TYR A 62 0.63 -12.75 1.83
N TYR A 63 0.88 -11.50 1.47
CA TYR A 63 0.76 -10.39 2.41
C TYR A 63 0.49 -9.07 1.71
N GLY A 64 -0.19 -8.19 2.42
CA GLY A 64 -0.27 -6.76 2.15
C GLY A 64 0.55 -5.98 3.16
N LEU A 65 0.31 -4.67 3.22
CA LEU A 65 1.09 -3.78 4.07
C LEU A 65 1.00 -4.11 5.57
N PHE A 66 -0.21 -4.43 6.06
CA PHE A 66 -0.45 -4.62 7.50
C PHE A 66 -0.76 -6.06 7.90
N ARG A 67 -1.16 -6.91 6.96
CA ARG A 67 -1.64 -8.26 7.26
C ARG A 67 -1.21 -9.22 6.17
N GLY A 68 -0.94 -10.46 6.57
CA GLY A 68 -0.60 -11.52 5.65
C GLY A 68 -0.92 -12.89 6.23
N GLY A 69 -0.64 -13.90 5.42
CA GLY A 69 -0.74 -15.29 5.80
C GLY A 69 0.25 -16.15 5.04
N LYS A 70 0.49 -17.34 5.59
CA LYS A 70 1.25 -18.40 4.94
C LYS A 70 0.55 -19.73 5.16
N ILE A 71 0.58 -20.59 4.15
CA ILE A 71 0.11 -21.96 4.17
C ILE A 71 1.35 -22.83 4.07
N ARG A 72 1.67 -23.54 5.14
CA ARG A 72 2.83 -24.43 5.20
C ARG A 72 2.43 -25.80 4.70
N GLN A 73 3.08 -26.31 3.67
CA GLN A 73 2.97 -27.71 3.26
C GLN A 73 4.33 -28.39 3.49
N CYS A 74 4.32 -29.50 4.21
CA CYS A 74 5.52 -30.33 4.44
C CYS A 74 5.16 -31.83 4.28
N GLY A 75 4.48 -32.19 3.19
CA GLY A 75 4.16 -33.59 2.84
C GLY A 75 2.87 -34.17 3.44
N LEU A 76 2.66 -34.04 4.76
CA LEU A 76 1.53 -34.70 5.46
C LEU A 76 0.28 -33.81 5.67
N GLY A 77 0.32 -32.56 5.21
CA GLY A 77 -0.83 -31.64 5.31
C GLY A 77 -0.45 -30.17 5.36
N GLY A 78 -1.44 -29.32 5.11
CA GLY A 78 -1.31 -27.86 5.08
C GLY A 78 -1.68 -27.20 6.42
N ARG A 79 -0.79 -26.38 7.00
CA ARG A 79 -1.11 -25.56 8.18
C ARG A 79 -1.12 -24.07 7.83
N ARG A 80 -2.29 -23.44 7.86
CA ARG A 80 -2.45 -21.99 7.65
C ARG A 80 -2.05 -21.20 8.90
N SER A 81 -1.33 -20.10 8.72
CA SER A 81 -1.01 -19.14 9.76
C SER A 81 -1.22 -17.73 9.22
N LYS A 82 -1.75 -16.83 10.06
CA LYS A 82 -1.90 -15.41 9.74
C LYS A 82 -0.94 -14.61 10.63
N PHE A 83 -0.42 -13.51 10.09
CA PHE A 83 0.40 -12.56 10.82
C PHE A 83 -0.05 -11.13 10.54
N THR A 84 0.18 -10.26 11.50
CA THR A 84 -0.16 -8.83 11.44
C THR A 84 1.10 -8.02 11.70
N SER A 85 1.40 -7.07 10.82
CA SER A 85 2.49 -6.09 10.96
C SER A 85 1.90 -4.75 11.42
N ALA A 86 2.36 -4.21 12.54
CA ALA A 86 1.77 -3.03 13.21
C ALA A 86 2.35 -1.68 12.75
N PHE A 87 3.16 -1.62 11.70
CA PHE A 87 3.96 -0.43 11.41
C PHE A 87 3.29 0.53 10.42
N VAL A 88 2.50 1.47 10.95
CA VAL A 88 1.95 2.63 10.21
C VAL A 88 3.05 3.66 9.85
N VAL A 89 4.16 3.69 10.60
CA VAL A 89 5.27 4.66 10.38
C VAL A 89 6.22 4.25 9.23
N LEU A 90 6.12 3.02 8.72
CA LEU A 90 7.00 2.47 7.68
C LEU A 90 6.48 2.64 6.24
N GLY A 91 5.42 3.40 5.97
CA GLY A 91 4.86 3.49 4.61
C GLY A 91 5.88 3.93 3.53
N VAL A 92 6.76 4.87 3.88
CA VAL A 92 7.77 5.46 2.98
C VAL A 92 9.08 4.67 2.96
N THR A 93 9.50 4.11 4.10
CA THR A 93 10.68 3.22 4.17
C THR A 93 10.40 1.82 3.60
N SER A 94 9.15 1.39 3.60
CA SER A 94 8.65 0.16 2.96
C SER A 94 8.82 0.18 1.43
N PHE A 95 8.75 1.36 0.79
CA PHE A 95 9.02 1.52 -0.64
C PHE A 95 10.52 1.39 -0.99
N MET A 96 11.41 1.98 -0.17
CA MET A 96 12.87 1.82 -0.31
C MET A 96 13.35 0.38 0.02
N ALA A 97 12.65 -0.32 0.91
CA ALA A 97 12.91 -1.71 1.27
C ALA A 97 12.29 -2.74 0.29
N ALA A 98 11.24 -2.36 -0.45
CA ALA A 98 10.66 -3.18 -1.53
C ALA A 98 11.68 -3.53 -2.63
N VAL A 99 12.77 -2.76 -2.75
CA VAL A 99 13.89 -3.01 -3.67
C VAL A 99 14.84 -4.14 -3.18
N LYS A 100 14.72 -4.59 -1.92
CA LYS A 100 15.40 -5.80 -1.37
C LYS A 100 14.39 -6.77 -0.74
N LEU A 101 13.32 -7.08 -1.47
CA LEU A 101 12.18 -7.86 -0.95
C LEU A 101 12.53 -9.29 -0.53
N HIS A 102 13.42 -9.97 -1.27
CA HIS A 102 13.69 -11.40 -1.07
C HIS A 102 14.09 -11.77 0.37
N HIS A 103 14.93 -10.94 1.01
CA HIS A 103 15.36 -11.17 2.39
C HIS A 103 14.25 -10.90 3.42
N LEU A 104 13.30 -10.02 3.12
CA LEU A 104 12.12 -9.82 3.97
C LEU A 104 11.18 -11.01 3.85
N THR A 105 10.92 -11.45 2.63
CA THR A 105 10.07 -12.61 2.38
C THR A 105 10.63 -13.86 3.03
N GLU A 106 11.94 -14.09 2.95
CA GLU A 106 12.60 -15.19 3.65
C GLU A 106 12.43 -15.08 5.18
N ARG A 107 12.59 -13.88 5.76
CA ARG A 107 12.34 -13.66 7.20
C ARG A 107 10.87 -13.90 7.59
N ILE A 108 9.92 -13.48 6.77
CA ILE A 108 8.48 -13.70 7.02
C ILE A 108 8.14 -15.19 6.91
N ALA A 109 8.66 -15.88 5.88
CA ALA A 109 8.43 -17.31 5.69
C ALA A 109 8.94 -18.13 6.88
N ASN A 110 10.08 -17.74 7.45
CA ASN A 110 10.69 -18.37 8.62
C ASN A 110 10.25 -17.76 9.97
N PHE A 111 9.29 -16.82 9.98
CA PHE A 111 8.82 -16.20 11.21
C PHE A 111 8.14 -17.22 12.15
N ARG A 112 8.65 -17.30 13.39
CA ARG A 112 8.30 -18.30 14.42
C ARG A 112 8.46 -19.77 13.97
N GLU A 113 9.33 -20.03 13.00
CA GLU A 113 9.70 -21.40 12.62
C GLU A 113 11.04 -21.75 13.26
N ASN A 114 11.01 -22.68 14.23
CA ASN A 114 12.23 -23.16 14.91
C ASN A 114 12.69 -24.53 14.39
N VAL A 115 11.80 -25.26 13.69
CA VAL A 115 12.00 -26.66 13.30
C VAL A 115 12.18 -26.82 11.79
N PHE A 116 11.44 -26.05 10.99
CA PHE A 116 11.45 -26.17 9.52
C PHE A 116 12.00 -24.89 8.88
N ARG A 117 12.89 -25.06 7.91
CA ARG A 117 13.39 -23.97 7.08
C ARG A 117 12.60 -23.88 5.77
N PHE A 118 12.06 -22.70 5.50
CA PHE A 118 11.33 -22.40 4.26
C PHE A 118 12.19 -21.55 3.32
N VAL A 119 12.20 -21.93 2.05
CA VAL A 119 12.89 -21.22 0.95
C VAL A 119 11.86 -20.65 0.00
N ILE A 120 12.09 -19.44 -0.51
CA ILE A 120 11.17 -18.83 -1.48
C ILE A 120 11.50 -19.33 -2.88
N LEU A 121 10.52 -19.87 -3.59
CA LEU A 121 10.67 -20.35 -4.96
C LEU A 121 10.24 -19.30 -5.99
N GLU A 122 9.15 -18.60 -5.70
CA GLU A 122 8.56 -17.64 -6.63
C GLU A 122 7.92 -16.50 -5.84
N GLU A 123 8.08 -15.29 -6.34
CA GLU A 123 7.50 -14.06 -5.79
C GLU A 123 6.77 -13.33 -6.92
N ARG A 124 5.50 -12.97 -6.70
CA ARG A 124 4.69 -12.21 -7.66
C ARG A 124 3.99 -11.06 -6.96
N PHE A 125 4.05 -9.88 -7.58
CA PHE A 125 3.30 -8.72 -7.12
C PHE A 125 1.91 -8.71 -7.75
N GLU A 126 0.91 -8.45 -6.92
CA GLU A 126 -0.50 -8.44 -7.30
C GLU A 126 -0.94 -7.03 -7.72
N ASP A 127 -2.10 -6.95 -8.36
CA ASP A 127 -2.65 -5.68 -8.86
C ASP A 127 -2.81 -4.62 -7.77
N CYS A 128 -3.13 -5.01 -6.53
CA CYS A 128 -3.28 -4.08 -5.42
C CYS A 128 -2.00 -3.30 -5.12
N PHE A 129 -0.84 -3.94 -5.29
CA PHE A 129 0.45 -3.27 -5.16
C PHE A 129 0.62 -2.21 -6.27
N TRP A 130 0.39 -2.59 -7.53
CA TRP A 130 0.52 -1.69 -8.67
C TRP A 130 -0.47 -0.54 -8.64
N ILE A 131 -1.72 -0.78 -8.21
CA ILE A 131 -2.73 0.26 -7.99
C ILE A 131 -2.27 1.26 -6.94
N CYS A 132 -1.70 0.78 -5.82
CA CYS A 132 -1.17 1.67 -4.79
C CYS A 132 -0.03 2.53 -5.32
N VAL A 133 0.92 1.94 -6.04
CA VAL A 133 2.08 2.65 -6.62
C VAL A 133 1.63 3.66 -7.68
N ALA A 134 0.77 3.25 -8.61
CA ALA A 134 0.26 4.12 -9.67
C ALA A 134 -0.55 5.28 -9.09
N SER A 135 -1.42 5.01 -8.11
CA SER A 135 -2.24 6.04 -7.46
C SER A 135 -1.40 7.01 -6.64
N ALA A 136 -0.40 6.52 -5.90
CA ALA A 136 0.53 7.38 -5.15
C ALA A 136 1.36 8.26 -6.10
N THR A 137 1.83 7.70 -7.22
CA THR A 137 2.56 8.45 -8.25
C THR A 137 1.68 9.51 -8.90
N ALA A 138 0.46 9.15 -9.31
CA ALA A 138 -0.50 10.09 -9.87
C ALA A 138 -0.83 11.22 -8.89
N HIS A 139 -1.04 10.90 -7.61
CA HIS A 139 -1.29 11.88 -6.56
C HIS A 139 -0.09 12.83 -6.37
N ALA A 140 1.13 12.29 -6.32
CA ALA A 140 2.35 13.09 -6.19
C ALA A 140 2.58 14.01 -7.40
N VAL A 141 2.42 13.50 -8.62
CA VAL A 141 2.53 14.28 -9.86
C VAL A 141 1.48 15.38 -9.88
N ASN A 142 0.23 15.10 -9.50
CA ASN A 142 -0.84 16.09 -9.45
C ASN A 142 -0.53 17.20 -8.43
N LEU A 143 -0.01 16.86 -7.25
CA LEU A 143 0.43 17.84 -6.25
C LEU A 143 1.61 18.69 -6.75
N LEU A 144 2.59 18.08 -7.42
CA LEU A 144 3.71 18.80 -8.02
C LEU A 144 3.25 19.76 -9.11
N LEU A 145 2.33 19.32 -9.99
CA LEU A 145 1.76 20.18 -11.02
C LEU A 145 1.05 21.38 -10.39
N ILE A 146 0.23 21.18 -9.34
CA ILE A 146 -0.42 22.28 -8.61
C ILE A 146 0.61 23.22 -7.98
N ALA A 147 1.68 22.68 -7.38
CA ALA A 147 2.72 23.47 -6.72
C ALA A 147 3.52 24.34 -7.72
N ILE A 148 3.93 23.77 -8.85
CA ILE A 148 4.67 24.48 -9.92
C ILE A 148 3.78 25.51 -10.62
N SER A 149 2.46 25.34 -10.57
CA SER A 149 1.53 26.27 -11.19
C SER A 149 1.51 27.67 -10.53
N GLU A 150 2.21 27.89 -9.40
CA GLU A 150 2.29 29.17 -8.65
C GLU A 150 0.94 29.88 -8.53
N ILE A 151 -0.13 29.12 -8.32
CA ILE A 151 -1.48 29.68 -8.39
C ILE A 151 -1.76 30.38 -7.07
N HIS A 152 -1.90 31.70 -7.15
CA HIS A 152 -2.34 32.55 -6.05
C HIS A 152 -3.67 32.03 -5.52
N PHE A 153 -3.66 31.31 -4.39
CA PHE A 153 -4.88 30.92 -3.71
C PHE A 153 -5.70 32.19 -3.43
N PRO A 154 -6.98 32.24 -3.84
CA PRO A 154 -7.78 33.41 -3.55
C PRO A 154 -7.81 33.59 -2.04
N LYS A 155 -7.31 34.73 -1.54
CA LYS A 155 -7.44 35.11 -0.13
C LYS A 155 -8.90 34.89 0.25
N ILE A 156 -9.15 33.94 1.15
CA ILE A 156 -10.46 33.74 1.75
C ILE A 156 -10.76 35.07 2.44
N LYS A 157 -11.60 35.91 1.82
CA LYS A 157 -12.17 37.07 2.50
C LYS A 157 -13.09 36.47 3.55
N THR A 158 -12.58 36.27 4.75
CA THR A 158 -13.40 36.05 5.94
C THR A 158 -14.34 37.24 5.99
N LYS A 159 -15.63 36.99 5.74
CA LYS A 159 -16.70 37.97 5.86
C LYS A 159 -16.89 38.27 7.36
N THR A 160 -15.94 38.97 7.95
CA THR A 160 -15.97 39.42 9.35
C THR A 160 -15.30 40.79 9.47
N GLU A 161 -15.63 41.69 8.56
CA GLU A 161 -15.37 43.15 8.59
C GLU A 161 -16.24 43.69 7.43
N GLU A 162 -17.24 44.56 7.57
CA GLU A 162 -17.68 45.44 8.64
C GLU A 162 -19.22 45.36 8.69
N VAL A 163 -19.80 45.01 9.83
CA VAL A 163 -21.06 45.63 10.24
C VAL A 163 -20.64 46.54 11.38
N ASN A 164 -19.95 47.63 11.03
CA ASN A 164 -19.76 48.74 11.95
C ASN A 164 -21.11 49.46 12.06
N VAL A 165 -22.05 48.86 12.79
CA VAL A 165 -23.23 49.57 13.26
C VAL A 165 -22.71 50.51 14.33
N THR A 166 -22.47 51.75 13.95
CA THR A 166 -22.31 52.84 14.90
C THR A 166 -23.60 52.98 15.70
N ALA A 167 -23.50 53.18 17.01
CA ALA A 167 -24.63 53.18 17.93
C ALA A 167 -25.71 54.23 17.59
N GLU A 168 -25.41 55.20 16.72
CA GLU A 168 -26.40 56.14 16.19
C GLU A 168 -27.48 55.51 15.27
N ASP A 169 -27.22 54.39 14.58
CA ASP A 169 -28.18 53.78 13.64
C ASP A 169 -29.28 52.93 14.29
N ILE A 170 -29.26 52.79 15.62
CA ILE A 170 -30.22 51.97 16.40
C ILE A 170 -31.21 52.84 17.19
N MET A 171 -31.12 54.17 17.07
CA MET A 171 -31.89 55.15 17.86
C MET A 171 -32.86 56.00 17.03
N TYR A 172 -33.37 55.47 15.91
CA TYR A 172 -34.52 56.03 15.19
C TYR A 172 -35.50 54.95 14.73
#